data_AF-A0A364Y7V5-F1
#
_entry.id   AF-A0A364Y7V5-F1
#
_cell.length_a   1.000
_cell.length_b   1.000
_cell.length_c   1.000
_cell.angle_alpha   90.00
_cell.angle_beta   90.00
_cell.angle_gamma   90.00
#
_symmetry.space_group_name_H-M   'P 1'
#
loop_
_entity.id
_entity.type
_entity.pdbx_description
1 polymer ?
#
loop_
_entity_poly.entity_id
_entity_poly.type
_entity_poly.pdbx_seq_one_letter_code
_entity_poly.pdbx_strand_id
1 'polypeptide(L)'
;MNPYAILGVSSNASAHEIKSAYRRLVKQYHPDRQTSDASHDQIAAINHAYDILSDPIRRAQYDRGFSTIFIEQPEDPVEVYKREFKRKRFENDKREREEKLARRTRIYRIVRWIHMPITAFMVALLLHELFTTGGTTFFRCALLFNAGYVCYYKDYREGTYKLSFFNLFIFVIFFLVWWDNL
;
A
#
# COMPACT_ATOMS: atom_id res chain seq x y z
N MET A 1 -25.62 -5.89 -32.80
CA MET A 1 -24.44 -6.31 -33.59
C MET A 1 -24.72 -7.71 -34.11
N ASN A 2 -24.50 -8.01 -35.40
CA ASN A 2 -24.86 -9.32 -35.98
C ASN A 2 -23.64 -10.29 -35.97
N PRO A 3 -23.64 -11.37 -35.16
CA PRO A 3 -22.55 -12.35 -35.08
C PRO A 3 -22.20 -13.00 -36.41
N TYR A 4 -23.20 -13.29 -37.24
CA TYR A 4 -23.02 -13.91 -38.55
C TYR A 4 -22.26 -12.97 -39.50
N ALA A 5 -22.58 -11.67 -39.45
CA ALA A 5 -21.90 -10.66 -40.25
C ALA A 5 -20.45 -10.44 -39.81
N ILE A 6 -20.16 -10.46 -38.50
CA ILE A 6 -18.80 -10.32 -37.96
C ILE A 6 -17.90 -11.49 -38.43
N LEU A 7 -18.41 -12.72 -38.36
CA LEU A 7 -17.65 -13.89 -38.82
C LEU A 7 -17.67 -14.07 -40.34
N GLY A 8 -18.49 -13.31 -41.06
CA GLY A 8 -18.66 -13.42 -42.51
C GLY A 8 -19.27 -14.77 -42.93
N VAL A 9 -20.19 -15.30 -42.15
CA VAL A 9 -20.85 -16.61 -42.40
C VAL A 9 -22.36 -16.44 -42.57
N SER A 10 -22.99 -17.40 -43.25
CA SER A 10 -24.45 -17.44 -43.41
C SER A 10 -25.13 -17.78 -42.08
N SER A 11 -26.38 -17.35 -41.90
CA SER A 11 -27.24 -17.76 -40.77
C SER A 11 -27.47 -19.27 -40.71
N ASN A 12 -27.33 -19.97 -41.85
CA ASN A 12 -27.45 -21.42 -41.95
C ASN A 12 -26.10 -22.15 -41.86
N ALA A 13 -25.00 -21.44 -41.54
CA ALA A 13 -23.67 -22.04 -41.48
C ALA A 13 -23.59 -23.16 -40.43
N SER A 14 -22.86 -24.22 -40.78
CA SER A 14 -22.57 -25.33 -39.88
C SER A 14 -21.58 -24.92 -38.78
N ALA A 15 -21.55 -25.65 -37.66
CA ALA A 15 -20.58 -25.42 -36.59
C ALA A 15 -19.13 -25.50 -37.08
N HIS A 16 -18.87 -26.34 -38.09
CA HIS A 16 -17.55 -26.47 -38.71
C HIS A 16 -17.14 -25.20 -39.48
N GLU A 17 -18.05 -24.63 -40.26
CA GLU A 17 -17.82 -23.38 -41.01
C GLU A 17 -17.60 -22.20 -40.07
N ILE A 18 -18.41 -22.09 -39.01
CA ILE A 18 -18.27 -21.06 -37.97
C ILE A 18 -16.88 -21.16 -37.32
N LYS A 19 -16.46 -22.37 -36.92
CA LYS A 19 -15.14 -22.60 -36.31
C LYS A 19 -13.98 -22.35 -37.28
N SER A 20 -14.16 -22.63 -38.56
CA SER A 20 -13.15 -22.36 -39.59
C SER A 20 -12.99 -20.86 -39.84
N ALA A 21 -14.11 -20.14 -39.99
CA ALA A 21 -14.13 -18.69 -40.17
C ALA A 21 -13.49 -17.96 -38.99
N TYR A 22 -13.84 -18.36 -37.75
CA TYR A 22 -13.23 -17.83 -36.53
C TYR A 22 -11.70 -17.99 -36.52
N ARG A 23 -11.20 -19.21 -36.79
CA ARG A 23 -9.74 -19.46 -36.81
C ARG A 23 -9.00 -18.62 -37.84
N ARG A 24 -9.60 -18.42 -39.02
CA ARG A 24 -9.03 -17.57 -40.08
C ARG A 24 -8.93 -16.11 -39.63
N LEU A 25 -10.00 -15.58 -39.03
CA LEU A 25 -10.07 -14.20 -38.55
C LEU A 25 -9.12 -13.97 -37.36
N VAL A 26 -9.08 -14.86 -36.36
CA VAL A 26 -8.14 -14.75 -35.24
C VAL A 26 -6.70 -14.75 -35.72
N LYS A 27 -6.33 -15.60 -36.69
CA LYS A 27 -4.98 -15.62 -37.26
C LYS A 27 -4.62 -14.31 -37.98
N GLN A 28 -5.60 -13.65 -38.59
CA GLN A 28 -5.42 -12.39 -39.30
C GLN A 28 -5.30 -11.19 -38.34
N TYR A 29 -6.06 -11.21 -37.25
CA TYR A 29 -6.13 -10.11 -36.27
C TYR A 29 -5.29 -10.34 -35.00
N HIS A 30 -4.56 -11.46 -34.90
CA HIS A 30 -3.75 -11.78 -33.71
C HIS A 30 -2.76 -10.64 -33.37
N PRO A 31 -2.66 -10.21 -32.10
CA PRO A 31 -1.81 -9.10 -31.69
C PRO A 31 -0.34 -9.32 -32.06
N ASP A 32 0.17 -10.56 -31.99
CA ASP A 32 1.55 -10.90 -32.39
C ASP A 32 1.88 -10.61 -33.87
N ARG A 33 0.87 -10.42 -34.75
CA ARG A 33 1.08 -10.19 -36.19
C ARG A 33 0.82 -8.75 -36.62
N GLN A 34 0.26 -7.88 -35.77
CA GLN A 34 -0.08 -6.51 -36.15
C GLN A 34 0.62 -5.47 -35.25
N THR A 35 1.31 -4.52 -35.90
CA THR A 35 2.15 -3.51 -35.26
C THR A 35 1.47 -2.13 -35.12
N SER A 36 0.20 -1.98 -35.53
CA SER A 36 -0.46 -0.66 -35.55
C SER A 36 -1.98 -0.76 -35.33
N ASP A 37 -2.41 -0.29 -34.16
CA ASP A 37 -3.66 0.38 -33.79
C ASP A 37 -5.06 -0.14 -34.19
N ALA A 38 -5.22 -1.23 -34.95
CA ALA A 38 -6.54 -1.62 -35.47
C ALA A 38 -7.10 -2.99 -35.00
N SER A 39 -6.48 -3.69 -34.05
CA SER A 39 -6.77 -5.12 -33.80
C SER A 39 -7.59 -5.44 -32.56
N HIS A 40 -7.46 -4.70 -31.45
CA HIS A 40 -8.02 -5.14 -30.17
C HIS A 40 -9.57 -5.19 -30.18
N ASP A 41 -10.20 -4.13 -30.66
CA ASP A 41 -11.66 -4.05 -30.68
C ASP A 41 -12.28 -5.00 -31.72
N GLN A 42 -11.58 -5.24 -32.83
CA GLN A 42 -12.03 -6.19 -33.85
C GLN A 42 -11.93 -7.63 -33.37
N ILE A 43 -10.84 -8.00 -32.70
CA ILE A 43 -10.70 -9.35 -32.15
C ILE A 43 -11.70 -9.60 -31.02
N ALA A 44 -11.98 -8.60 -30.20
CA ALA A 44 -13.02 -8.66 -29.18
C ALA A 44 -14.41 -8.94 -29.80
N ALA A 45 -14.75 -8.24 -30.88
CA ALA A 45 -15.99 -8.47 -31.63
C ALA A 45 -16.05 -9.88 -32.25
N ILE A 46 -14.94 -10.39 -32.83
CA ILE A 46 -14.85 -11.73 -33.41
C ILE A 46 -15.04 -12.81 -32.32
N ASN A 47 -14.37 -12.66 -31.17
CA ASN A 47 -14.50 -13.56 -30.04
C ASN A 47 -15.93 -13.59 -29.52
N HIS A 48 -16.56 -12.42 -29.33
CA HIS A 48 -17.94 -12.32 -28.89
C HIS A 48 -18.93 -12.97 -29.89
N ALA A 49 -18.72 -12.78 -31.19
CA ALA A 49 -19.52 -13.43 -32.22
C ALA A 49 -19.40 -14.96 -32.19
N TYR A 50 -18.19 -15.46 -31.99
CA TYR A 50 -17.94 -16.89 -31.85
C TYR A 50 -18.51 -17.47 -30.54
N ASP A 51 -18.46 -16.75 -29.42
CA ASP A 51 -19.03 -17.17 -28.14
C ASP A 51 -20.55 -17.39 -28.20
N ILE A 52 -21.24 -16.61 -29.03
CA ILE A 52 -22.68 -16.76 -29.29
C ILE A 52 -22.95 -17.94 -30.25
N LEU A 53 -22.20 -18.01 -31.36
CA LEU A 53 -22.48 -18.95 -32.45
C LEU A 53 -21.90 -20.36 -32.25
N SER A 54 -20.91 -20.53 -31.36
CA SER A 54 -20.24 -21.81 -31.11
C SER A 54 -21.07 -22.77 -30.25
N ASP A 55 -21.89 -22.26 -29.34
CA ASP A 55 -22.81 -23.05 -28.51
C ASP A 55 -24.21 -23.09 -29.17
N PRO A 56 -24.74 -24.29 -29.49
CA PRO A 56 -26.05 -24.42 -30.12
C PRO A 56 -27.19 -23.83 -29.29
N ILE A 57 -27.09 -23.85 -27.96
CA ILE A 57 -28.10 -23.27 -27.07
C ILE A 57 -28.09 -21.75 -27.19
N ARG A 58 -26.90 -21.12 -27.13
CA ARG A 58 -26.73 -19.68 -27.24
C ARG A 58 -27.12 -19.16 -28.63
N ARG A 59 -26.74 -19.89 -29.69
CA ARG A 59 -27.16 -19.59 -31.06
C ARG A 59 -28.68 -19.59 -31.21
N ALA A 60 -29.35 -20.63 -30.72
CA ALA A 60 -30.81 -20.72 -30.78
C ALA A 60 -31.53 -19.65 -29.94
N GLN A 61 -30.91 -19.15 -28.87
CA GLN A 61 -31.42 -18.02 -28.09
C GLN A 61 -31.26 -16.70 -28.85
N TYR A 62 -30.09 -16.47 -29.46
CA TYR A 62 -29.83 -15.31 -30.31
C TYR A 62 -30.80 -15.27 -31.52
N ASP A 63 -30.97 -16.40 -32.21
CA ASP A 63 -31.87 -16.52 -33.36
C ASP A 63 -33.36 -16.31 -32.98
N ARG A 64 -33.72 -16.57 -31.72
CA ARG A 64 -35.06 -16.30 -31.15
C ARG A 64 -35.27 -14.85 -30.69
N GLY A 65 -34.28 -13.97 -30.84
CA GLY A 65 -34.38 -12.56 -30.48
C GLY A 65 -34.05 -12.25 -29.01
N PHE A 66 -33.55 -13.22 -28.24
CA PHE A 66 -32.99 -12.97 -26.91
C PHE A 66 -31.61 -12.31 -27.08
N SER A 67 -31.61 -11.01 -27.39
CA SER A 67 -30.41 -10.21 -27.64
C SER A 67 -29.60 -9.89 -26.38
N THR A 68 -30.15 -10.16 -25.19
CA THR A 68 -29.57 -9.87 -23.88
C THR A 68 -29.10 -11.14 -23.17
N ILE A 69 -28.34 -12.00 -23.86
CA ILE A 69 -27.55 -13.01 -23.16
C ILE A 69 -26.36 -12.25 -22.58
N PHE A 70 -26.41 -11.91 -21.28
CA PHE A 70 -25.22 -11.48 -20.56
C PHE A 70 -24.28 -12.67 -20.47
N ILE A 71 -23.39 -12.80 -21.46
CA ILE A 71 -22.30 -13.74 -21.40
C ILE A 71 -21.30 -13.13 -20.43
N GLU A 72 -21.32 -13.60 -19.18
CA GLU A 72 -20.22 -13.37 -18.26
C GLU A 72 -18.99 -14.00 -18.90
N GLN A 73 -18.14 -13.16 -19.51
CA GLN A 73 -16.89 -13.65 -20.07
C GLN A 73 -16.02 -14.10 -18.88
N PRO A 74 -15.61 -15.37 -18.83
CA PRO A 74 -14.73 -15.82 -17.78
C PRO A 74 -13.46 -14.96 -17.81
N GLU A 75 -13.14 -14.37 -16.66
CA GLU A 75 -11.99 -13.47 -16.52
C GLU A 75 -10.70 -14.22 -16.91
N ASP A 76 -9.82 -13.59 -17.70
CA ASP A 76 -8.59 -14.22 -18.18
C ASP A 76 -7.74 -14.72 -16.98
N PRO A 77 -7.48 -16.04 -16.86
CA PRO A 77 -6.70 -16.60 -15.77
C PRO A 77 -5.32 -15.93 -15.58
N VAL A 78 -4.71 -15.46 -16.67
CA VAL A 78 -3.41 -14.76 -16.61
C VAL A 78 -3.53 -13.41 -15.92
N GLU A 79 -4.59 -12.66 -16.20
CA GLU A 79 -4.84 -11.35 -15.58
C GLU A 79 -5.25 -11.49 -14.11
N VAL A 80 -6.06 -12.51 -13.79
CA VAL A 80 -6.37 -12.86 -12.39
C VAL A 80 -5.07 -13.17 -11.65
N TYR A 81 -4.21 -14.02 -12.20
CA TYR A 81 -2.91 -14.37 -11.61
C TYR A 81 -2.00 -13.15 -11.40
N LYS A 82 -1.88 -12.26 -12.39
CA LYS A 82 -1.08 -11.02 -12.29
C LYS A 82 -1.61 -10.10 -11.17
N ARG A 83 -2.93 -9.94 -11.09
CA ARG A 83 -3.59 -9.10 -10.06
C ARG A 83 -3.33 -9.66 -8.66
N GLU A 84 -3.50 -10.97 -8.49
CA GLU A 84 -3.22 -11.66 -7.23
C GLU A 84 -1.75 -11.57 -6.82
N PHE A 85 -0.83 -11.76 -7.77
CA PHE A 85 0.60 -11.64 -7.51
C PHE A 85 0.97 -10.24 -7.04
N LYS A 86 0.46 -9.20 -7.72
CA LYS A 86 0.68 -7.79 -7.35
C LYS A 86 0.12 -7.49 -5.94
N ARG A 87 -1.05 -8.03 -5.62
CA ARG A 87 -1.67 -7.91 -4.29
C ARG A 87 -0.81 -8.55 -3.21
N LYS A 88 -0.40 -9.81 -3.38
CA LYS A 88 0.45 -10.54 -2.42
C LYS A 88 1.77 -9.83 -2.18
N ARG A 89 2.39 -9.30 -3.24
CA ARG A 89 3.62 -8.50 -3.12
C ARG A 89 3.40 -7.25 -2.27
N PHE A 90 2.34 -6.48 -2.54
CA PHE A 90 2.02 -5.29 -1.76
C PHE A 90 1.72 -5.61 -0.29
N GLU A 91 0.99 -6.69 -0.02
CA GLU A 91 0.71 -7.17 1.34
C GLU A 91 2.00 -7.57 2.08
N ASN A 92 2.92 -8.27 1.41
CA ASN A 92 4.22 -8.63 1.98
C ASN A 92 5.08 -7.40 2.27
N ASP A 93 5.17 -6.45 1.33
CA ASP A 93 5.90 -5.20 1.51
C ASP A 93 5.33 -4.38 2.68
N LYS A 94 4.00 -4.35 2.83
CA LYS A 94 3.31 -3.69 3.95
C LYS A 94 3.66 -4.37 5.28
N ARG A 95 3.57 -5.70 5.34
CA ARG A 95 3.94 -6.48 6.52
C ARG A 95 5.39 -6.27 6.92
N GLU A 96 6.32 -6.29 5.98
CA GLU A 96 7.74 -6.08 6.27
C GLU A 96 7.99 -4.69 6.87
N ARG A 97 7.32 -3.64 6.35
CA ARG A 97 7.39 -2.29 6.91
C ARG A 97 6.82 -2.22 8.32
N GLU A 98 5.67 -2.83 8.55
CA GLU A 98 5.04 -2.91 9.87
C GLU A 98 5.91 -3.67 10.88
N GLU A 99 6.50 -4.79 10.48
CA GLU A 99 7.42 -5.58 11.30
C GLU A 99 8.71 -4.80 11.62
N LYS A 100 9.29 -4.09 10.63
CA LYS A 100 10.44 -3.20 10.85
C LYS A 100 10.10 -2.08 11.84
N LEU A 101 8.92 -1.48 11.73
CA LEU A 101 8.45 -0.45 12.65
C LEU A 101 8.20 -1.01 14.06
N ALA A 102 7.58 -2.19 14.16
CA ALA A 102 7.33 -2.89 15.41
C ALA A 102 8.63 -3.26 16.13
N ARG A 103 9.64 -3.75 15.38
CA ARG A 103 10.97 -4.08 15.94
C ARG A 103 11.65 -2.85 16.52
N ARG A 104 11.65 -1.72 15.79
CA ARG A 104 12.25 -0.46 16.26
C ARG A 104 11.51 0.09 17.49
N THR A 105 10.19 0.17 17.45
CA THR A 105 9.37 0.69 18.57
C THR A 105 9.48 -0.15 19.83
N ARG A 106 9.63 -1.48 19.71
CA ARG A 106 9.85 -2.38 20.86
C ARG A 106 11.13 -2.03 21.62
N ILE A 107 12.23 -1.78 20.91
CA ILE A 107 13.51 -1.35 21.52
C ILE A 107 13.33 -0.01 22.24
N TYR A 108 12.70 0.98 21.60
CA TYR A 108 12.47 2.28 22.22
C TYR A 108 11.61 2.20 23.49
N ARG A 109 10.62 1.29 23.51
CA ARG A 109 9.80 1.06 24.71
C ARG A 109 10.67 0.57 25.86
N ILE A 110 11.49 -0.45 25.62
CA ILE A 110 12.39 -1.02 26.65
C ILE A 110 13.37 0.03 27.18
N VAL A 111 14.04 0.76 26.28
CA VAL A 111 14.99 1.83 26.65
C VAL A 111 14.28 2.91 27.49
N ARG A 112 13.07 3.31 27.11
CA ARG A 112 12.27 4.29 27.86
C ARG A 112 11.93 3.82 29.28
N TRP A 113 11.58 2.54 29.46
CA TRP A 113 11.25 1.97 30.78
C TRP A 113 12.47 1.90 31.72
N ILE A 114 13.69 1.73 31.19
CA ILE A 114 14.92 1.72 31.99
C ILE A 114 15.42 3.15 32.25
N HIS A 115 15.35 4.01 31.25
CA HIS A 115 15.88 5.38 31.34
C HIS A 115 15.04 6.28 32.25
N MET A 116 13.70 6.14 32.24
CA MET A 116 12.80 6.92 33.09
C MET A 116 13.12 6.84 34.61
N PRO A 117 13.28 5.65 35.22
CA PRO A 117 13.60 5.57 36.65
C PRO A 117 15.01 6.09 36.95
N ILE A 118 15.99 5.85 36.07
CA ILE A 118 17.36 6.37 36.25
C ILE A 118 17.36 7.90 36.25
N THR A 119 16.67 8.52 35.29
CA THR A 119 16.56 9.98 35.24
C THR A 119 15.78 10.55 36.41
N ALA A 120 14.68 9.92 36.82
CA ALA A 120 13.93 10.33 38.01
C ALA A 120 14.79 10.27 39.29
N PHE A 121 15.58 9.21 39.44
CA PHE A 121 16.50 9.05 40.57
C PHE A 121 17.61 10.12 40.57
N MET A 122 18.23 10.36 39.41
CA MET A 122 19.24 11.42 39.27
C MET A 122 18.68 12.81 39.59
N VAL A 123 17.45 13.11 39.15
CA VAL A 123 16.76 14.37 39.50
C VAL A 123 16.48 14.46 41.00
N ALA A 124 16.05 13.38 41.63
CA ALA A 124 15.82 13.34 43.08
C ALA A 124 17.10 13.62 43.88
N LEU A 125 18.24 13.06 43.46
CA LEU A 125 19.54 13.35 44.08
C LEU A 125 19.93 14.84 43.94
N LEU A 126 19.72 15.41 42.75
CA LEU A 126 20.00 16.83 42.52
C LEU A 126 19.10 17.76 43.35
N LEU A 127 17.81 17.42 43.48
CA LEU A 127 16.88 18.18 44.32
C LEU A 127 17.25 18.08 45.81
N HIS A 128 17.69 16.90 46.26
CA HIS A 128 18.15 16.72 47.63
C HIS A 128 19.38 17.57 47.92
N GLU A 129 20.37 17.62 47.02
CA GLU A 129 21.54 18.50 47.16
C GLU A 129 21.17 19.98 47.13
N LEU A 130 20.22 20.38 46.26
CA LEU A 130 19.74 21.77 46.18
C LEU A 130 19.24 22.25 47.54
N PHE A 131 18.48 21.40 48.21
CA PHE A 131 17.83 21.71 49.48
C PHE A 131 18.78 21.62 50.68
N THR A 132 19.86 20.85 50.58
CA THR A 132 20.75 20.56 51.73
C THR A 132 22.05 21.36 51.74
N THR A 133 22.61 21.76 50.59
CA THR A 133 23.98 22.33 50.52
C THR A 133 24.07 23.72 49.92
N GLY A 134 22.96 24.42 49.61
CA GLY A 134 23.02 25.81 49.13
C GLY A 134 23.81 25.97 47.82
N GLY A 135 23.70 24.96 46.95
CA GLY A 135 24.36 24.74 45.66
C GLY A 135 25.07 25.91 44.98
N THR A 136 26.40 25.81 44.80
CA THR A 136 27.14 26.74 43.93
C THR A 136 28.09 26.07 42.93
N THR A 137 28.54 24.84 43.17
CA THR A 137 29.50 24.15 42.27
C THR A 137 28.98 22.87 41.60
N PHE A 138 28.17 22.06 42.28
CA PHE A 138 27.67 20.79 41.71
C PHE A 138 26.61 21.00 40.61
N PHE A 139 25.77 22.03 40.75
CA PHE A 139 24.72 22.38 39.78
C PHE A 139 25.24 22.70 38.39
N ARG A 140 26.42 23.30 38.27
CA ARG A 140 27.00 23.69 36.97
C ARG A 140 27.38 22.48 36.11
N CYS A 141 27.85 21.39 36.72
CA CYS A 141 28.24 20.17 36.01
C CYS A 141 27.04 19.25 35.72
N ALA A 142 26.09 19.14 36.64
CA ALA A 142 24.91 18.30 36.48
C ALA A 142 23.92 18.81 35.41
N LEU A 143 23.81 20.14 35.24
CA LEU A 143 22.97 20.76 34.21
C LEU A 143 23.53 20.56 32.80
N LEU A 144 24.85 20.59 32.63
CA LEU A 144 25.51 20.32 31.34
C LEU A 144 25.30 18.87 30.87
N PHE A 145 25.21 17.93 31.81
CA PHE A 145 24.94 16.53 31.50
C PHE A 145 23.47 16.30 31.09
N ASN A 146 22.52 17.02 31.70
CA ASN A 146 21.10 16.93 31.37
C ASN A 146 20.76 17.66 30.06
N ALA A 147 21.41 18.81 29.78
CA ALA A 147 21.24 19.56 28.53
C ALA A 147 21.71 18.79 27.29
N GLY A 148 22.69 17.88 27.43
CA GLY A 148 23.14 16.99 26.36
C GLY A 148 22.14 15.88 26.01
N TYR A 149 21.21 15.55 26.90
CA TYR A 149 20.25 14.46 26.73
C TYR A 149 18.90 14.93 26.17
N VAL A 150 18.93 15.90 25.24
CA VAL A 150 17.79 16.19 24.35
C VAL A 150 17.63 15.02 23.39
N CYS A 151 17.06 13.92 23.86
CA CYS A 151 16.59 12.86 22.98
C CYS A 151 15.37 13.38 22.22
N TYR A 152 15.61 13.91 21.02
CA TYR A 152 14.57 14.11 20.02
C TYR A 152 13.88 12.78 19.74
N TYR A 153 12.64 12.61 20.19
CA TYR A 153 11.83 11.46 19.81
C TYR A 153 11.12 11.79 18.49
N LYS A 154 11.58 11.16 17.40
CA LYS A 154 10.86 11.21 16.13
C LYS A 154 9.61 10.33 16.25
N ASP A 155 8.45 10.95 16.32
CA ASP A 155 7.17 10.25 16.34
C ASP A 155 6.81 9.85 14.90
N TYR A 156 7.18 8.63 14.54
CA TYR A 156 7.06 8.13 13.17
C TYR A 156 5.62 7.88 12.70
N ARG A 157 4.62 7.98 13.58
CA ARG A 157 3.21 7.99 13.15
C ARG A 157 2.83 9.30 12.45
N GLU A 158 3.43 10.41 12.85
CA GLU A 158 3.09 11.76 12.36
C GLU A 158 4.24 12.41 11.59
N GLY A 159 5.43 11.80 11.58
CA GLY A 159 6.61 12.35 10.90
C GLY A 159 7.21 13.58 11.59
N THR A 160 6.67 13.96 12.76
CA THR A 160 7.08 15.15 13.51
C THR A 160 8.10 14.80 14.59
N TYR A 161 9.08 15.67 14.78
CA TYR A 161 9.97 15.62 15.93
C TYR A 161 9.24 16.24 17.11
N LYS A 162 8.87 15.44 18.10
CA LYS A 162 8.22 15.96 19.31
C LYS A 162 9.27 16.16 20.39
N LEU A 163 9.45 17.40 20.82
CA LEU A 163 10.23 17.73 22.00
C LEU A 163 9.45 17.24 23.23
N SER A 164 10.08 16.45 24.10
CA SER A 164 9.45 16.02 25.35
C SER A 164 9.11 17.25 26.20
N PHE A 165 7.85 17.42 26.60
CA PHE A 165 7.40 18.50 27.51
C PHE A 165 8.25 18.61 28.78
N PHE A 166 8.83 17.49 29.21
CA PHE A 166 9.73 17.42 30.37
C PHE A 166 11.02 18.23 30.16
N ASN A 167 11.54 18.28 28.92
CA ASN A 167 12.74 19.06 28.58
C ASN A 167 12.43 20.56 28.51
N LEU A 168 11.23 20.94 28.05
CA LEU A 168 10.78 22.34 28.07
C LEU A 168 10.64 22.84 29.51
N PHE A 169 10.14 22.00 30.42
CA PHE A 169 9.97 22.35 31.83
C PHE A 169 11.32 22.63 32.52
N ILE A 170 12.34 21.81 32.27
CA ILE A 170 13.70 22.06 32.78
C ILE A 170 14.28 23.37 32.21
N PHE A 171 14.02 23.67 30.93
CA PHE A 171 14.47 24.90 30.28
C PHE A 171 13.80 26.15 30.87
N VAL A 172 12.51 26.07 31.19
CA VAL A 172 11.76 27.16 31.85
C VAL A 172 12.24 27.39 33.27
N ILE A 173 12.52 26.33 34.04
CA ILE A 173 13.10 26.44 35.38
C ILE A 173 14.48 27.09 35.33
N PHE A 174 15.33 26.72 34.36
CA PHE A 174 16.62 27.39 34.13
C PHE A 174 16.45 28.89 33.87
N PHE A 175 15.51 29.28 33.01
CA PHE A 175 15.26 30.68 32.71
C PHE A 175 14.79 31.47 33.94
N LEU A 176 13.90 30.89 34.76
CA LEU A 176 13.41 31.54 35.97
C LEU A 176 14.50 31.67 37.05
N VAL A 177 15.26 30.59 37.32
CA VAL A 177 16.29 30.58 38.36
C VAL A 177 17.51 31.43 37.97
N TRP A 178 17.84 31.51 36.68
CA TRP A 178 18.94 32.33 36.19
C TRP A 178 18.58 33.81 36.10
N TRP A 179 17.33 34.15 35.77
CA TRP A 179 16.84 35.54 35.72
C TRP A 179 16.83 36.22 37.10
N ASP A 180 16.55 35.46 38.17
CA ASP A 180 16.60 35.99 39.54
C ASP A 180 18.04 36.22 40.06
N ASN A 181 19.07 35.82 39.32
CA ASN A 181 20.49 35.94 39.68
C ASN A 181 21.28 36.92 38.77
N LEU A 182 20.59 37.74 37.96
CA LEU A 182 21.17 38.81 37.14
C LEU A 182 20.71 40.19 37.65
#